data_AF-A0A074ZGI1-F1
#
_entry.id   AF-A0A074ZGI1-F1
#
_cell.length_a   1.000
_cell.length_b   1.000
_cell.length_c   1.000
_cell.angle_alpha   90.00
_cell.angle_beta   90.00
_cell.angle_gamma   90.00
#
_symmetry.space_group_name_H-M   'P 1'
#
loop_
_entity.id
_entity.type
_entity.pdbx_description
1 polymer ?
#
loop_
_entity_poly.entity_id
_entity_poly.type
_entity_poly.pdbx_seq_one_letter_code
_entity_poly.pdbx_strand_id
1 'polypeptide(L)'
;MLVLLVANLIMLPVIISFFNDDMSSKWIVFNGISDAIFFMDIIVNFRTGIIRNDFVDDIILDPEEIAREYVRTWFVVDLLSSLPIDYVLLAFRSSEVEGSEQLVQAGRALRILRLAKLLSLLRLLRLSRLVRYITQWEEVVNIANKFMGICNLVLIMLLLGHWNACLQFLVPMLMDFPVQSWVSKSQL
;
A
#
# COMPACT_ATOMS: atom_id res chain seq x y z
N MET A 1 13.48 3.88 -3.56
CA MET A 1 12.36 3.19 -2.88
C MET A 1 11.63 4.08 -1.88
N LEU A 2 12.32 4.71 -0.91
CA LEU A 2 11.66 5.48 0.15
C LEU A 2 10.76 6.62 -0.35
N VAL A 3 11.22 7.44 -1.29
CA VAL A 3 10.40 8.51 -1.89
C VAL A 3 9.15 7.95 -2.58
N LEU A 4 9.31 6.86 -3.34
CA LEU A 4 8.21 6.19 -4.02
C LEU A 4 7.20 5.60 -3.02
N LEU A 5 7.67 5.02 -1.92
CA LEU A 5 6.82 4.51 -0.83
C LEU A 5 6.00 5.63 -0.21
N VAL A 6 6.63 6.72 0.22
CA VAL A 6 5.94 7.85 0.85
C VAL A 6 4.93 8.46 -0.10
N ALA A 7 5.30 8.67 -1.37
CA ALA A 7 4.37 9.17 -2.38
C ALA A 7 3.16 8.24 -2.56
N ASN A 8 3.37 6.92 -2.65
CA ASN A 8 2.28 5.96 -2.75
C ASN A 8 1.37 5.96 -1.50
N LEU A 9 1.95 6.00 -0.30
CA LEU A 9 1.21 5.97 0.97
C LEU A 9 0.34 7.23 1.17
N ILE A 10 0.71 8.35 0.56
CA ILE A 10 -0.08 9.59 0.58
C ILE A 10 -1.12 9.60 -0.54
N MET A 11 -0.72 9.28 -1.77
CA MET A 11 -1.57 9.40 -2.97
C MET A 11 -2.66 8.32 -3.05
N LEU A 12 -2.35 7.08 -2.67
CA LEU A 12 -3.29 5.95 -2.83
C LEU A 12 -4.60 6.16 -2.05
N PRO A 13 -4.60 6.47 -0.74
CA PRO A 13 -5.84 6.70 0.00
C PRO A 13 -6.69 7.82 -0.59
N VAL A 14 -6.06 8.94 -0.97
CA VAL A 14 -6.74 10.11 -1.55
C VAL A 14 -7.42 9.73 -2.85
N ILE A 15 -6.73 8.98 -3.71
CA ILE A 15 -7.27 8.61 -5.01
C ILE A 15 -8.40 7.60 -4.86
N ILE A 16 -8.25 6.61 -3.98
CA ILE A 16 -9.31 5.62 -3.72
C ILE A 16 -10.57 6.30 -3.13
N SER A 17 -10.39 7.28 -2.23
CA SER A 17 -11.49 7.91 -1.51
C SER A 17 -12.17 9.05 -2.28
N PHE A 18 -11.42 9.90 -2.98
CA PHE A 18 -11.97 11.10 -3.65
C PHE A 18 -12.17 10.95 -5.16
N PHE A 19 -11.39 10.10 -5.85
CA PHE A 19 -11.45 9.98 -7.31
C PHE A 19 -12.08 8.65 -7.72
N ASN A 20 -13.41 8.65 -7.87
CA ASN A 20 -14.20 7.44 -8.13
C ASN A 20 -14.19 7.01 -9.61
N ASP A 21 -14.13 7.96 -10.55
CA ASP A 21 -14.42 7.70 -11.97
C ASP A 21 -13.36 8.20 -12.97
N ASP A 22 -12.47 9.11 -12.57
CA ASP A 22 -11.40 9.64 -13.43
C ASP A 22 -10.06 8.91 -13.21
N MET A 23 -10.05 7.59 -13.42
CA MET A 23 -8.78 6.86 -13.54
C MET A 23 -8.15 7.19 -14.89
N SER A 24 -7.53 8.37 -14.96
CA SER A 24 -6.69 8.77 -16.08
C SER A 24 -5.74 7.63 -16.40
N SER A 25 -5.59 7.26 -17.67
CA SER A 25 -4.66 6.20 -18.12
C SER A 25 -3.25 6.40 -17.55
N LYS A 26 -2.87 7.66 -17.28
CA LYS A 26 -1.63 8.04 -16.61
C LYS A 26 -1.49 7.48 -15.19
N TRP A 27 -2.57 7.47 -14.40
CA TRP A 27 -2.57 6.93 -13.04
C TRP A 27 -2.38 5.42 -13.03
N ILE A 28 -3.07 4.71 -13.92
CA ILE A 28 -2.93 3.26 -14.07
C ILE A 28 -1.49 2.90 -14.43
N VAL A 29 -0.91 3.61 -15.41
CA VAL A 29 0.49 3.41 -15.82
C VAL A 29 1.45 3.71 -14.67
N PHE A 30 1.27 4.85 -13.97
CA PHE A 30 2.11 5.22 -12.83
C PHE A 30 2.06 4.16 -11.71
N ASN A 31 0.85 3.71 -11.36
CA ASN A 31 0.66 2.73 -10.31
C ASN A 31 1.22 1.35 -10.72
N GLY A 32 1.04 0.94 -11.98
CA GLY A 32 1.64 -0.28 -12.51
C GLY A 32 3.17 -0.26 -12.52
N ILE A 33 3.79 0.86 -12.91
CA ILE A 33 5.24 1.05 -12.82
C ILE A 33 5.71 0.98 -11.37
N SER A 34 4.99 1.64 -10.46
CA SER A 34 5.32 1.62 -9.04
C SER A 34 5.24 0.22 -8.45
N ASP A 35 4.20 -0.56 -8.80
CA ASP A 35 4.02 -1.94 -8.36
C ASP A 35 5.14 -2.85 -8.89
N ALA A 36 5.55 -2.68 -10.16
CA ALA A 36 6.69 -3.41 -10.73
C ALA A 36 8.00 -3.12 -10.00
N ILE A 37 8.24 -1.86 -9.63
CA ILE A 37 9.41 -1.46 -8.84
C ILE A 37 9.39 -2.13 -7.46
N PHE A 38 8.24 -2.19 -6.79
CA PHE A 38 8.11 -2.88 -5.50
C PHE A 38 8.29 -4.39 -5.60
N PHE A 39 7.92 -4.98 -6.73
CA PHE A 39 8.18 -6.39 -6.98
C PHE A 39 9.68 -6.67 -7.17
N MET A 40 10.38 -5.79 -7.90
CA MET A 40 11.84 -5.87 -8.04
C MET A 40 12.57 -5.72 -6.70
N ASP A 41 12.07 -4.85 -5.81
CA ASP A 41 12.63 -4.70 -4.47
C ASP A 41 12.57 -6.00 -3.65
N ILE A 42 11.50 -6.79 -3.79
CA ILE A 42 11.40 -8.11 -3.14
C ILE A 42 12.53 -9.03 -3.63
N ILE A 43 12.81 -9.05 -4.92
CA ILE A 43 13.90 -9.86 -5.50
C ILE A 43 15.26 -9.43 -4.96
N VAL A 44 15.48 -8.12 -4.79
CA VAL A 44 16.71 -7.58 -4.18
C VAL A 44 16.79 -7.94 -2.69
N ASN A 45 15.68 -7.94 -1.95
CA ASN A 45 15.66 -8.34 -0.53
C ASN A 45 16.08 -9.80 -0.32
N PHE A 46 15.79 -10.71 -1.27
CA PHE A 46 16.31 -12.09 -1.23
C PHE A 46 17.84 -12.20 -1.34
N ARG A 47 18.52 -11.14 -1.78
CA ARG A 47 19.98 -11.07 -1.94
C ARG A 47 20.64 -10.10 -0.96
N THR A 48 19.86 -9.40 -0.14
CA THR A 48 20.36 -8.42 0.80
C THR A 48 20.77 -9.14 2.09
N GLY A 49 22.04 -8.98 2.49
CA GLY A 49 22.59 -9.61 3.68
C GLY A 49 21.88 -9.16 4.95
N ILE A 50 21.77 -10.07 5.91
CA ILE A 50 21.15 -9.83 7.21
C ILE A 50 22.26 -9.66 8.25
N ILE A 51 22.18 -8.61 9.06
CA ILE A 51 23.10 -8.37 10.19
C ILE A 51 22.56 -9.14 11.39
N ARG A 52 23.34 -10.07 11.93
CA ARG A 52 22.97 -10.82 13.13
C ARG A 52 23.69 -10.20 14.34
N ASN A 53 22.92 -9.73 15.34
CA ASN A 53 23.37 -9.25 16.66
C ASN A 53 23.90 -7.80 16.81
N ASP A 54 23.44 -6.81 16.05
CA ASP A 54 23.84 -5.38 16.18
C ASP A 54 25.36 -5.10 16.05
N PHE A 55 26.19 -6.13 15.86
CA PHE A 55 27.61 -6.04 15.56
C PHE A 55 27.79 -6.12 14.05
N VAL A 56 28.43 -5.09 13.49
CA VAL A 56 28.65 -4.93 12.04
C VAL A 56 29.50 -6.07 11.45
N ASP A 57 30.23 -6.83 12.28
CA ASP A 57 31.15 -7.87 11.83
C ASP A 57 30.49 -9.23 11.51
N ASP A 58 29.20 -9.44 11.81
CA ASP A 58 28.49 -10.71 11.58
C ASP A 58 27.38 -10.57 10.51
N ILE A 59 27.80 -10.24 9.28
CA ILE A 59 26.91 -10.14 8.12
C ILE A 59 26.83 -11.51 7.44
N ILE A 60 25.64 -12.12 7.48
CA ILE A 60 25.37 -13.37 6.77
C ILE A 60 25.11 -13.04 5.31
N LEU A 61 25.98 -13.54 4.44
CA LEU A 61 25.89 -13.40 2.98
C LEU A 61 25.43 -14.69 2.29
N ASP A 62 25.15 -15.77 3.05
CA ASP A 62 24.66 -17.02 2.48
C ASP A 62 23.22 -16.82 1.94
N PRO A 63 22.99 -16.97 0.62
CA PRO A 63 21.68 -16.74 0.02
C PRO A 63 20.62 -17.73 0.52
N GLU A 64 20.97 -18.95 0.95
CA GLU A 64 19.99 -19.90 1.46
C GLU A 64 19.47 -19.51 2.85
N GLU A 65 20.36 -19.02 3.71
CA GLU A 65 19.99 -18.55 5.05
C GLU A 65 19.19 -17.25 4.97
N ILE A 66 19.61 -16.30 4.11
CA ILE A 66 18.87 -15.06 3.84
C ILE A 66 17.45 -15.35 3.35
N ALA A 67 17.30 -16.25 2.37
CA ALA A 67 16.00 -16.58 1.81
C ALA A 67 15.08 -17.22 2.87
N ARG A 68 15.60 -18.12 3.72
CA ARG A 68 14.81 -18.79 4.76
C ARG A 68 14.30 -17.79 5.80
N GLU A 69 15.15 -16.89 6.26
CA GLU A 69 14.78 -15.90 7.27
C GLU A 69 13.79 -14.87 6.69
N TYR A 70 14.03 -14.39 5.47
CA TYR A 70 13.14 -13.45 4.79
C TYR A 70 11.74 -14.04 4.53
N VAL A 71 11.67 -15.30 4.09
CA VAL A 71 10.40 -16.01 3.85
C VAL A 71 9.59 -16.16 5.14
N ARG A 72 10.26 -16.44 6.25
CA ARG A 72 9.61 -16.66 7.55
C ARG A 72 9.08 -15.36 8.18
N THR A 73 9.73 -14.23 7.91
CA THR A 73 9.47 -12.97 8.61
C THR A 73 8.58 -12.02 7.80
N TRP A 74 9.05 -11.62 6.61
CA TRP A 74 8.52 -10.43 5.94
C TRP A 74 7.99 -10.69 4.54
N PHE A 75 8.41 -11.77 3.88
CA PHE A 75 8.03 -12.08 2.51
C PHE A 75 6.52 -12.05 2.27
N VAL A 76 5.71 -12.61 3.17
CA VAL A 76 4.24 -12.66 3.00
C VAL A 76 3.64 -11.25 2.99
N VAL A 77 4.08 -10.38 3.91
CA VAL A 77 3.60 -8.99 3.98
C VAL A 77 4.07 -8.20 2.76
N ASP A 78 5.32 -8.41 2.34
CA ASP A 78 5.88 -7.75 1.16
C ASP A 78 5.20 -8.23 -0.13
N LEU A 79 4.89 -9.52 -0.24
CA LEU A 79 4.15 -10.06 -1.38
C LEU A 79 2.72 -9.50 -1.42
N LEU A 80 1.95 -9.62 -0.35
CA LEU A 80 0.56 -9.14 -0.31
C LEU A 80 0.44 -7.64 -0.57
N SER A 81 1.42 -6.85 -0.13
CA SER A 81 1.44 -5.40 -0.32
C SER A 81 1.90 -4.96 -1.72
N SER A 82 2.56 -5.84 -2.47
CA SER A 82 3.02 -5.57 -3.85
C SER A 82 2.07 -6.12 -4.92
N LEU A 83 1.16 -7.03 -4.58
CA LEU A 83 0.23 -7.61 -5.53
C LEU A 83 -0.81 -6.58 -6.04
N PRO A 84 -0.94 -6.40 -7.37
CA PRO A 84 -1.96 -5.55 -7.99
C PRO A 84 -3.34 -6.24 -8.03
N ILE A 85 -3.88 -6.61 -6.86
CA ILE A 85 -5.10 -7.45 -6.73
C ILE A 85 -6.33 -6.79 -7.38
N ASP A 86 -6.43 -5.47 -7.28
CA ASP A 86 -7.45 -4.64 -7.93
C ASP A 86 -7.44 -4.79 -9.46
N TYR A 87 -6.25 -4.79 -10.08
CA TYR A 87 -6.12 -4.98 -11.52
C TYR A 87 -6.41 -6.42 -11.96
N VAL A 88 -5.98 -7.40 -11.17
CA VAL A 88 -6.24 -8.81 -11.44
C VAL A 88 -7.75 -9.07 -11.43
N LEU A 89 -8.46 -8.55 -10.42
CA LEU A 89 -9.92 -8.68 -10.31
C LEU A 89 -10.64 -7.99 -11.49
N LEU A 90 -10.16 -6.82 -11.92
CA LEU A 90 -10.72 -6.11 -13.07
C LEU A 90 -10.51 -6.88 -14.39
N ALA A 91 -9.32 -7.45 -14.58
CA ALA A 91 -8.98 -8.23 -15.77
C ALA A 91 -9.80 -9.53 -15.88
N PHE A 92 -9.94 -10.28 -14.78
CA PHE A 92 -10.80 -11.47 -14.74
C PHE A 92 -12.25 -11.15 -15.11
N ARG A 93 -12.76 -9.99 -14.68
CA ARG A 93 -14.10 -9.54 -15.01
C ARG A 93 -14.24 -9.19 -16.49
N SER A 94 -13.29 -8.47 -17.09
CA SER A 94 -13.38 -8.16 -18.53
C SER A 94 -13.47 -9.43 -19.39
N SER A 95 -12.87 -10.53 -18.93
CA SER A 95 -12.98 -11.84 -19.58
C SER A 95 -14.32 -12.55 -19.35
N GLU A 96 -14.98 -12.37 -18.20
CA GLU A 96 -16.32 -12.96 -17.93
C GLU A 96 -17.46 -12.19 -18.61
N VAL A 97 -17.30 -10.89 -18.86
CA VAL A 97 -18.36 -10.02 -19.41
C VAL A 97 -18.67 -10.29 -20.89
N GLU A 98 -17.82 -11.02 -21.62
CA GLU A 98 -18.11 -11.45 -23.00
C GLU A 98 -19.29 -12.46 -23.10
N GLY A 99 -19.83 -12.96 -21.97
CA GLY A 99 -20.76 -14.10 -21.97
C GLY A 99 -22.25 -13.91 -21.62
N SER A 100 -22.72 -12.92 -20.85
CA SER A 100 -24.14 -12.93 -20.42
C SER A 100 -24.70 -11.65 -19.75
N GLU A 101 -25.89 -11.25 -20.23
CA GLU A 101 -26.98 -10.41 -19.66
C GLU A 101 -26.67 -9.20 -18.74
N GLN A 102 -27.08 -8.01 -19.24
CA GLN A 102 -26.60 -6.68 -18.86
C GLN A 102 -27.23 -6.01 -17.63
N LEU A 103 -28.30 -6.53 -17.01
CA LEU A 103 -29.08 -5.74 -16.02
C LEU A 103 -29.08 -6.28 -14.58
N VAL A 104 -28.92 -7.59 -14.36
CA VAL A 104 -28.75 -8.15 -12.99
C VAL A 104 -27.32 -7.92 -12.45
N GLN A 105 -26.37 -7.59 -13.33
CA GLN A 105 -24.96 -7.39 -12.96
C GLN A 105 -24.62 -6.01 -12.39
N ALA A 106 -25.41 -4.95 -12.59
CA ALA A 106 -25.05 -3.61 -12.10
C ALA A 106 -24.90 -3.55 -10.55
N GLY A 107 -25.83 -4.18 -9.81
CA GLY A 107 -25.75 -4.27 -8.36
C GLY A 107 -24.66 -5.21 -7.83
N ARG A 108 -24.22 -6.19 -8.63
CA ARG A 108 -23.06 -7.05 -8.32
C ARG A 108 -21.74 -6.34 -8.65
N ALA A 109 -21.69 -5.64 -9.78
CA ALA A 109 -20.58 -4.83 -10.24
C ALA A 109 -20.20 -3.75 -9.22
N LEU A 110 -21.18 -3.03 -8.67
CA LEU A 110 -20.95 -2.03 -7.62
C LEU A 110 -20.39 -2.65 -6.34
N ARG A 111 -20.89 -3.82 -5.92
CA ARG A 111 -20.35 -4.54 -4.76
C ARG A 111 -18.91 -5.00 -4.99
N ILE A 112 -18.60 -5.48 -6.18
CA ILE A 112 -17.26 -5.97 -6.53
C ILE A 112 -16.26 -4.80 -6.69
N LEU A 113 -16.69 -3.65 -7.23
CA LEU A 113 -15.88 -2.43 -7.24
C LEU A 113 -15.54 -1.95 -5.83
N ARG A 114 -16.50 -2.02 -4.88
CA ARG A 114 -16.22 -1.75 -3.46
C ARG A 114 -15.19 -2.72 -2.87
N LEU A 115 -15.30 -4.01 -3.19
CA LEU A 115 -14.32 -5.01 -2.77
C LEU A 115 -12.94 -4.75 -3.38
N ALA A 116 -12.85 -4.37 -4.66
CA ALA A 116 -11.59 -3.99 -5.30
C ALA A 116 -10.92 -2.81 -4.58
N LYS A 117 -11.72 -1.79 -4.20
CA LYS A 117 -11.24 -0.64 -3.39
C LYS A 117 -10.79 -1.02 -1.99
N LEU A 118 -11.45 -1.98 -1.35
CA LEU A 118 -11.02 -2.48 -0.04
C LEU A 118 -9.72 -3.30 -0.15
N LEU A 119 -9.59 -4.11 -1.21
CA LEU A 119 -8.39 -4.89 -1.48
C LEU A 119 -7.21 -4.00 -1.84
N SER A 120 -7.41 -2.87 -2.52
CA SER A 120 -6.33 -1.92 -2.78
C SER A 120 -5.78 -1.26 -1.50
N LEU A 121 -6.53 -1.27 -0.38
CA LEU A 121 -6.00 -0.85 0.93
C LEU A 121 -4.92 -1.79 1.47
N LEU A 122 -4.81 -3.04 0.97
CA LEU A 122 -3.68 -3.92 1.32
C LEU A 122 -2.33 -3.32 0.91
N ARG A 123 -2.31 -2.40 -0.05
CA ARG A 123 -1.12 -1.62 -0.43
C ARG A 123 -0.62 -0.73 0.71
N LEU A 124 -1.46 -0.38 1.70
CA LEU A 124 -1.03 0.38 2.89
C LEU A 124 -0.12 -0.44 3.81
N LEU A 125 -0.13 -1.77 3.69
CA LEU A 125 0.83 -2.64 4.39
C LEU A 125 2.28 -2.35 3.98
N ARG A 126 2.52 -1.62 2.88
CA ARG A 126 3.84 -1.08 2.51
C ARG A 126 4.44 -0.17 3.60
N LEU A 127 3.63 0.34 4.55
CA LEU A 127 4.11 1.05 5.73
C LEU A 127 5.12 0.24 6.53
N SER A 128 4.99 -1.09 6.58
CA SER A 128 5.96 -1.96 7.26
C SER A 128 7.37 -1.73 6.70
N ARG A 129 7.51 -1.65 5.38
CA ARG A 129 8.79 -1.38 4.71
C ARG A 129 9.29 0.02 4.98
N LEU A 130 8.40 1.01 5.00
CA LEU A 130 8.77 2.39 5.32
C LEU A 130 9.38 2.47 6.72
N VAL A 131 8.73 1.85 7.72
CA VAL A 131 9.25 1.80 9.09
C VAL A 131 10.61 1.09 9.12
N ARG A 132 10.74 -0.09 8.49
CA ARG A 132 12.02 -0.83 8.43
C ARG A 132 13.14 -0.02 7.80
N TYR A 133 12.87 0.63 6.67
CA TYR A 133 13.88 1.45 6.02
C TYR A 133 14.26 2.60 6.95
N ILE A 134 13.29 3.32 7.52
CA ILE A 134 13.62 4.43 8.42
C ILE A 134 14.46 3.96 9.61
N THR A 135 14.13 2.83 10.25
CA THR A 135 14.92 2.30 11.37
C THR A 135 16.34 1.91 10.95
N GLN A 136 16.51 1.25 9.79
CA GLN A 136 17.83 0.92 9.24
C GLN A 136 18.64 2.18 8.88
N TRP A 137 17.99 3.20 8.31
CA TRP A 137 18.61 4.48 8.01
C TRP A 137 19.00 5.23 9.30
N GLU A 138 18.19 5.17 10.35
CA GLU A 138 18.51 5.74 11.68
C GLU A 138 19.75 5.08 12.28
N GLU A 139 19.88 3.75 12.19
CA GLU A 139 21.05 2.99 12.65
C GLU A 139 22.33 3.35 11.87
N VAL A 140 22.26 3.41 10.53
CA VAL A 140 23.42 3.70 9.66
C VAL A 140 23.90 5.14 9.82
N VAL A 141 22.98 6.10 9.98
CA VAL A 141 23.34 7.52 10.12
C VAL A 141 23.99 7.80 11.48
N ASN A 142 23.92 6.87 12.45
CA ASN A 142 24.64 6.75 13.73
C ASN A 142 24.87 8.02 14.60
N ILE A 143 24.31 9.19 14.25
CA ILE A 143 24.73 10.49 14.83
C ILE A 143 23.60 11.55 14.88
N ALA A 144 22.43 11.35 14.27
CA ALA A 144 21.42 12.42 14.23
C ALA A 144 20.40 12.32 15.39
N ASN A 145 20.76 12.91 16.54
CA ASN A 145 19.94 13.43 17.66
C ASN A 145 18.56 12.78 17.96
N LYS A 146 18.20 12.67 19.26
CA LYS A 146 16.81 12.39 19.73
C LYS A 146 15.70 13.14 18.98
N PHE A 147 16.05 14.29 18.38
CA PHE A 147 15.23 15.05 17.44
C PHE A 147 14.74 14.26 16.22
N MET A 148 15.56 13.42 15.57
CA MET A 148 15.14 12.64 14.38
C MET A 148 14.06 11.63 14.72
N GLY A 149 14.17 10.93 15.85
CA GLY A 149 13.13 10.01 16.31
C GLY A 149 11.81 10.72 16.61
N ILE A 150 11.86 11.94 17.18
CA ILE A 150 10.67 12.77 17.37
C ILE A 150 10.08 13.19 16.02
N CYS A 151 10.89 13.64 15.06
CA CYS A 151 10.44 13.98 13.71
C CYS A 151 9.80 12.78 13.00
N ASN A 152 10.38 11.59 13.13
CA ASN A 152 9.84 10.35 12.57
C ASN A 152 8.48 10.01 13.18
N LEU A 153 8.36 10.09 14.52
CA LEU A 153 7.08 9.89 15.21
C LEU A 153 6.02 10.88 14.73
N VAL A 154 6.36 12.17 14.63
CA VAL A 154 5.45 13.21 14.12
C VAL A 154 5.03 12.90 12.68
N LEU A 155 5.95 12.49 11.81
CA LEU A 155 5.64 12.11 10.43
C LEU A 155 4.66 10.93 10.37
N ILE A 156 4.88 9.89 11.18
CA ILE A 156 3.98 8.73 11.25
C ILE A 156 2.60 9.16 11.77
N MET A 157 2.54 10.01 12.80
CA MET A 157 1.27 10.53 13.31
C MET A 157 0.50 11.34 12.26
N LEU A 158 1.18 12.18 11.48
CA LEU A 158 0.57 12.92 10.37
C LEU A 158 0.03 11.98 9.29
N LEU A 159 0.79 10.92 8.96
CA LEU A 159 0.36 9.91 7.99
C LEU A 159 -0.87 9.14 8.48
N LEU A 160 -0.91 8.76 9.77
CA LEU A 160 -2.08 8.12 10.36
C LEU A 160 -3.30 9.06 10.41
N GLY A 161 -3.09 10.34 10.72
CA GLY A 161 -4.13 11.36 10.67
C GLY A 161 -4.71 11.52 9.26
N HIS A 162 -3.84 11.57 8.25
CA HIS A 162 -4.21 11.58 6.84
C HIS A 162 -5.06 10.35 6.45
N TRP A 163 -4.61 9.16 6.83
CA TRP A 163 -5.36 7.92 6.54
C TRP A 163 -6.69 7.86 7.25
N ASN A 164 -6.76 8.30 8.50
CA ASN A 164 -8.00 8.38 9.24
C ASN A 164 -9.00 9.33 8.55
N ALA A 165 -8.54 10.50 8.10
CA ALA A 165 -9.38 11.43 7.33
C ALA A 165 -9.87 10.81 6.00
N CYS A 166 -8.98 10.15 5.26
CA CYS A 166 -9.36 9.46 4.02
C CYS A 166 -10.37 8.34 4.28
N LEU A 167 -10.21 7.57 5.36
CA LEU A 167 -11.11 6.49 5.75
C LEU A 167 -12.48 7.02 6.19
N GLN A 168 -12.51 8.11 6.96
CA GLN A 168 -13.75 8.77 7.38
C GLN A 168 -14.60 9.28 6.20
N PHE A 169 -13.96 9.64 5.09
CA PHE A 169 -14.66 9.99 3.84
C PHE A 169 -14.99 8.74 3.00
N LEU A 170 -14.08 7.76 2.94
CA LEU A 170 -14.26 6.52 2.19
C LEU A 170 -15.47 5.72 2.68
N VAL A 171 -15.74 5.65 3.98
CA VAL A 171 -16.86 4.87 4.54
C VAL A 171 -18.22 5.38 4.04
N PRO A 172 -18.58 6.67 4.17
CA PRO A 172 -19.79 7.23 3.56
C PRO A 172 -19.84 7.04 2.04
N MET A 173 -18.72 7.18 1.34
CA MET A 173 -18.65 6.98 -0.11
C MET A 173 -18.97 5.54 -0.51
N LEU A 174 -18.47 4.53 0.22
CA LEU A 174 -18.79 3.12 -0.02
C LEU A 174 -20.26 2.76 0.30
N MET A 175 -20.94 3.58 1.10
CA MET A 175 -22.35 3.46 1.47
C MET A 175 -23.29 4.30 0.60
N ASP A 176 -22.79 4.87 -0.50
CA ASP A 176 -23.57 5.73 -1.40
C ASP A 176 -24.14 6.97 -0.68
N PHE A 177 -23.35 7.59 0.21
CA PHE A 177 -23.65 8.81 0.98
C PHE A 177 -25.00 8.78 1.72
N PRO A 178 -25.12 7.99 2.80
CA PRO A 178 -26.38 7.91 3.53
C PRO A 178 -26.72 9.26 4.17
N VAL A 179 -28.01 9.60 4.23
CA VAL A 179 -28.53 10.89 4.73
C VAL A 179 -28.06 11.21 6.16
N GLN A 180 -27.78 10.19 6.97
CA GLN A 180 -27.30 10.34 8.34
C GLN A 180 -25.78 10.57 8.46
N SER A 181 -25.03 10.42 7.36
CA SER A 181 -23.58 10.60 7.34
C SER A 181 -23.20 12.04 7.64
N TRP A 182 -21.97 12.22 8.16
CA TRP A 182 -21.44 13.56 8.42
C TRP A 182 -21.35 14.39 7.13
N VAL A 183 -20.98 13.76 6.00
CA VAL A 183 -20.86 14.40 4.67
C VAL A 183 -22.20 14.99 4.23
N SER A 184 -23.26 14.18 4.22
CA SER A 184 -24.60 14.61 3.81
C SER A 184 -25.20 15.66 4.75
N LYS A 185 -24.90 15.57 6.06
CA LYS A 185 -25.34 16.58 7.05
C LYS A 185 -24.62 17.91 6.90
N SER A 186 -23.34 17.89 6.51
CA SER A 186 -22.56 19.11 6.28
C SER A 186 -22.86 19.82 4.96
N GLN A 187 -23.77 19.30 4.12
CA GLN A 187 -24.07 19.83 2.78
C GLN A 187 -22.84 20.00 1.87
N LEU A 188 -21.83 19.14 2.05
CA LEU A 188 -20.67 19.02 1.17
C LEU A 188 -20.98 18.16 -0.06
#